data_AF-A0A963HS91-F1
#
_entry.id   AF-A0A963HS91-F1
#
_cell.length_a   1.000
_cell.length_b   1.000
_cell.length_c   1.000
_cell.angle_alpha   90.00
_cell.angle_beta   90.00
_cell.angle_gamma   90.00
#
_symmetry.space_group_name_H-M   'P 1'
#
loop_
_entity.id
_entity.type
_entity.pdbx_description
1 polymer ?
#
loop_
_entity_poly.entity_id
_entity_poly.type
_entity_poly.pdbx_seq_one_letter_code
_entity_poly.pdbx_strand_id
1 'polypeptide(L)'
;MDLIKQILASFEGTLPNDSKTAAAIARGAAPEEISACATEEGLHALAGALFEACEEGGDQPDSPLENTVRVSSALTERLKAFRQDLPPTCETARLIDSGASLEDISEAAQKEGLTSLAAMLFEAEQEQDKPA
;
A
#
# COMPACT_ATOMS: atom_id res chain seq x y z
N MET A 1 -9.36 -19.90 8.81
CA MET A 1 -9.16 -20.72 7.59
C MET A 1 -8.58 -19.78 6.57
N ASP A 2 -7.36 -20.03 6.08
CA ASP A 2 -6.73 -19.16 5.10
C ASP A 2 -7.44 -19.32 3.74
N LEU A 3 -8.22 -18.31 3.33
CA LEU A 3 -8.95 -18.26 2.06
C LEU A 3 -8.02 -18.60 0.87
N ILE A 4 -6.80 -18.09 0.92
CA ILE A 4 -5.72 -18.37 -0.04
C ILE A 4 -5.45 -19.88 -0.17
N LYS A 5 -5.33 -20.62 0.93
CA LYS A 5 -5.09 -22.08 0.88
C LYS A 5 -6.26 -22.83 0.24
N GLN A 6 -7.48 -22.36 0.46
CA GLN A 6 -8.68 -22.97 -0.13
C GLN A 6 -8.76 -22.73 -1.65
N ILE A 7 -8.36 -21.53 -2.09
CA ILE A 7 -8.26 -21.20 -3.52
C ILE A 7 -7.18 -22.06 -4.18
N LEU A 8 -5.98 -22.10 -3.60
CA LEU A 8 -4.88 -22.93 -4.11
C LEU A 8 -5.26 -24.40 -4.26
N ALA A 9 -5.90 -24.98 -3.23
CA ALA A 9 -6.37 -26.36 -3.26
C ALA A 9 -7.48 -26.60 -4.32
N SER A 10 -8.31 -25.59 -4.61
CA SER A 10 -9.37 -25.70 -5.62
C SER A 10 -8.82 -25.71 -7.04
N PHE A 11 -7.68 -25.06 -7.28
CA PHE A 11 -7.06 -24.98 -8.60
C PHE A 11 -5.95 -26.01 -8.83
N GLU A 12 -5.38 -26.62 -7.79
CA GLU A 12 -4.31 -27.62 -7.89
C GLU A 12 -4.67 -28.78 -8.85
N GLY A 13 -5.94 -29.22 -8.86
CA GLY A 13 -6.43 -30.27 -9.75
C GLY A 13 -6.74 -29.83 -11.19
N THR A 14 -6.64 -28.54 -11.49
CA THR A 14 -6.93 -27.94 -12.81
C THR A 14 -5.68 -27.48 -13.55
N LEU A 15 -4.53 -27.47 -12.88
CA LEU A 15 -3.28 -26.99 -13.43
C LEU A 15 -2.57 -28.08 -14.27
N PRO A 16 -1.94 -27.70 -15.40
CA PRO A 16 -1.08 -28.62 -16.13
C PRO A 16 0.12 -29.05 -15.27
N ASN A 17 0.53 -30.33 -15.36
CA ASN A 17 1.67 -30.86 -14.59
C ASN A 17 3.01 -30.16 -14.87
N ASP A 18 3.16 -29.48 -16.01
CA ASP A 18 4.38 -28.74 -16.41
C ASP A 18 4.26 -27.23 -16.14
N SER A 19 3.21 -26.80 -15.43
CA SER A 19 2.93 -25.38 -15.19
C SER A 19 3.82 -24.80 -14.11
N LYS A 20 4.37 -23.60 -14.36
CA LYS A 20 5.16 -22.85 -13.38
C LYS A 20 4.34 -22.53 -12.13
N THR A 21 3.05 -22.28 -12.32
CA THR A 21 2.09 -22.02 -11.25
C THR A 21 1.91 -23.24 -10.36
N ALA A 22 1.75 -24.43 -10.94
CA ALA A 22 1.68 -25.67 -10.16
C ALA A 22 2.97 -25.91 -9.36
N ALA A 23 4.13 -25.68 -9.97
CA ALA A 23 5.42 -25.75 -9.29
C ALA A 23 5.56 -24.72 -8.15
N ALA A 24 5.03 -23.50 -8.35
CA ALA A 24 5.00 -22.45 -7.34
C ALA A 24 4.14 -22.83 -6.14
N ILE A 25 2.98 -23.43 -6.38
CA ILE A 25 2.09 -23.93 -5.33
C ILE A 25 2.74 -25.08 -4.56
N ALA A 26 3.33 -26.05 -5.28
CA ALA A 26 3.98 -27.20 -4.68
C ALA A 26 5.19 -26.85 -3.80
N ARG A 27 5.93 -25.76 -4.13
CA ARG A 27 7.01 -25.25 -3.27
C ARG A 27 6.51 -24.39 -2.10
N GLY A 28 5.21 -24.12 -2.00
CA GLY A 28 4.65 -23.23 -0.99
C GLY A 28 5.08 -21.77 -1.19
N ALA A 29 5.15 -21.30 -2.44
CA ALA A 29 5.48 -19.92 -2.76
C ALA A 29 4.45 -18.93 -2.18
N ALA A 30 4.86 -17.66 -2.10
CA ALA A 30 3.97 -16.58 -1.71
C ALA A 30 2.80 -16.44 -2.72
N PRO A 31 1.60 -16.04 -2.28
CA PRO A 31 0.43 -15.90 -3.15
C PRO A 31 0.69 -14.89 -4.28
N GLU A 32 1.50 -13.85 -4.07
CA GLU A 32 1.89 -12.90 -5.11
C GLU A 32 2.78 -13.55 -6.20
N GLU A 33 3.66 -14.46 -5.80
CA GLU A 33 4.52 -15.17 -6.75
C GLU A 33 3.71 -16.20 -7.55
N ILE A 34 2.73 -16.85 -6.91
CA ILE A 34 1.81 -17.78 -7.56
C ILE A 34 0.89 -17.04 -8.53
N SER A 35 0.35 -15.87 -8.16
CA SER A 35 -0.53 -15.06 -9.01
C SER A 35 0.20 -14.49 -10.23
N ALA A 36 1.48 -14.10 -10.07
CA ALA A 36 2.34 -13.69 -11.19
C ALA A 36 2.54 -14.83 -12.18
N CYS A 37 2.91 -16.02 -11.70
CA CYS A 37 3.04 -17.23 -12.54
C CYS A 37 1.72 -17.57 -13.25
N ALA A 38 0.60 -17.49 -12.53
CA ALA A 38 -0.72 -17.77 -13.07
C ALA A 38 -1.08 -16.78 -14.19
N THR A 39 -0.74 -15.51 -14.03
CA THR A 39 -0.97 -14.47 -15.06
C THR A 39 -0.13 -14.73 -16.31
N GLU A 40 1.16 -15.07 -16.14
CA GLU A 40 2.05 -15.40 -17.26
C GLU A 40 1.58 -16.62 -18.05
N GLU A 41 0.92 -17.57 -17.39
CA GLU A 41 0.39 -18.79 -18.01
C GLU A 41 -1.08 -18.65 -18.47
N GLY A 42 -1.68 -17.47 -18.34
CA GLY A 42 -3.05 -17.17 -18.79
C GLY A 42 -4.15 -17.70 -17.85
N LEU A 43 -3.80 -18.11 -16.63
CA LEU A 43 -4.69 -18.58 -15.58
C LEU A 43 -5.30 -17.38 -14.82
N HIS A 44 -5.94 -16.47 -15.53
CA HIS A 44 -6.49 -15.22 -14.95
C HIS A 44 -7.52 -15.48 -13.84
N ALA A 45 -8.25 -16.59 -13.89
CA ALA A 45 -9.21 -16.96 -12.85
C ALA A 45 -8.53 -17.27 -11.50
N LEU A 46 -7.39 -17.97 -11.53
CA LEU A 46 -6.60 -18.26 -10.34
C LEU A 46 -5.87 -16.99 -9.86
N ALA A 47 -5.27 -16.23 -10.77
CA ALA A 47 -4.58 -14.99 -10.44
C ALA A 47 -5.53 -13.98 -9.77
N GLY A 48 -6.74 -13.80 -10.33
CA GLY A 48 -7.76 -12.92 -9.77
C GLY A 48 -8.26 -13.38 -8.40
N ALA A 49 -8.54 -14.68 -8.24
CA ALA A 49 -8.98 -15.21 -6.94
C ALA A 49 -7.88 -15.05 -5.86
N LEU A 50 -6.61 -15.27 -6.21
CA LEU A 50 -5.50 -15.06 -5.28
C LEU A 50 -5.31 -13.58 -4.91
N PHE A 51 -5.50 -12.68 -5.86
CA PHE A 51 -5.44 -11.24 -5.62
C PHE A 51 -6.56 -10.79 -4.67
N GLU A 52 -7.81 -11.16 -4.96
CA GLU A 52 -8.97 -10.85 -4.13
C GLU A 52 -8.84 -11.41 -2.71
N ALA A 53 -8.35 -12.65 -2.58
CA ALA A 53 -8.12 -13.26 -1.26
C ALA A 53 -6.91 -12.69 -0.52
N CYS A 54 -5.94 -12.11 -1.22
CA CYS A 54 -4.84 -11.38 -0.62
C CYS A 54 -5.32 -10.03 -0.08
N GLU A 55 -6.21 -9.34 -0.80
CA GLU A 55 -6.85 -8.12 -0.35
C GLU A 55 -7.80 -8.37 0.83
N GLU A 56 -8.55 -9.48 0.81
CA GLU A 56 -9.54 -9.81 1.86
C GLU A 56 -8.93 -10.49 3.10
N GLY A 57 -7.78 -11.17 2.94
CA GLY A 57 -7.00 -11.76 4.03
C GLY A 57 -6.09 -10.78 4.77
N GLY A 58 -5.93 -9.58 4.22
CA GLY A 58 -5.30 -8.43 4.88
C GLY A 58 -6.34 -7.65 5.68
N ASP A 59 -6.68 -8.11 6.88
CA ASP A 59 -7.23 -7.23 7.92
C ASP A 59 -6.10 -6.29 8.42
N GLN A 60 -5.67 -5.42 7.53
CA GLN A 60 -5.14 -4.10 7.82
C GLN A 60 -5.72 -3.18 6.74
N PRO A 61 -6.51 -2.16 7.12
CA PRO A 61 -7.10 -1.22 6.17
C PRO A 61 -5.99 -0.29 5.68
N ASP A 62 -5.26 -0.68 4.65
CA ASP A 62 -4.38 0.26 3.94
C ASP A 62 -4.09 -0.23 2.52
N SER A 63 -5.09 -0.10 1.63
CA SER A 63 -4.85 0.16 0.21
C SER A 63 -6.11 0.44 -0.62
N PRO A 64 -6.39 1.73 -0.90
CA PRO A 64 -6.84 2.20 -2.21
C PRO A 64 -5.64 2.68 -3.08
N LEU A 65 -4.49 2.01 -2.95
CA LEU A 65 -3.16 2.63 -3.11
C LEU A 65 -2.55 2.61 -4.53
N GLU A 66 -3.27 2.42 -5.64
CA GLU A 66 -2.64 2.65 -6.97
C GLU A 66 -2.79 4.07 -7.53
N ASN A 67 -3.76 4.85 -7.05
CA ASN A 67 -3.86 6.28 -7.42
C ASN A 67 -3.47 7.24 -6.28
N THR A 68 -3.54 6.79 -5.02
CA THR A 68 -3.11 7.58 -3.86
C THR A 68 -1.59 7.48 -3.61
N VAL A 69 -0.95 6.31 -3.81
CA VAL A 69 0.51 6.13 -3.55
C VAL A 69 1.42 7.05 -4.35
N ARG A 70 1.05 7.41 -5.58
CA ARG A 70 1.92 8.28 -6.38
C ARG A 70 1.99 9.69 -5.80
N VAL A 71 0.90 10.18 -5.22
CA VAL A 71 0.87 11.47 -4.52
C VAL A 71 1.49 11.31 -3.12
N SER A 72 1.23 10.19 -2.43
CA SER A 72 1.81 9.89 -1.12
C SER A 72 3.33 9.78 -1.17
N SER A 73 3.95 9.11 -2.15
CA SER A 73 5.41 8.94 -2.18
C SER A 73 6.14 10.29 -2.35
N ALA A 74 5.66 11.15 -3.24
CA ALA A 74 6.22 12.49 -3.43
C ALA A 74 6.02 13.37 -2.19
N LEU A 75 4.86 13.25 -1.53
CA LEU A 75 4.56 13.98 -0.30
C LEU A 75 5.38 13.46 0.88
N THR A 76 5.56 12.14 1.02
CA THR A 76 6.40 11.47 2.03
C THR A 76 7.86 11.83 1.85
N GLU A 77 8.40 11.84 0.63
CA GLU A 77 9.77 12.31 0.36
C GLU A 77 9.95 13.78 0.77
N ARG A 78 8.97 14.64 0.45
CA ARG A 78 8.99 16.05 0.87
C ARG A 78 8.88 16.22 2.38
N LEU A 79 7.98 15.50 3.05
CA LEU A 79 7.84 15.47 4.51
C LEU A 79 9.13 15.03 5.18
N LYS A 80 9.82 14.03 4.61
CA LYS A 80 11.11 13.56 5.12
C LYS A 80 12.22 14.59 4.94
N ALA A 81 12.21 15.35 3.85
CA ALA A 81 13.12 16.48 3.64
C ALA A 81 12.88 17.59 4.68
N PHE A 82 11.63 17.97 4.94
CA PHE A 82 11.28 18.89 6.02
C PHE A 82 11.68 18.35 7.39
N ARG A 83 11.48 17.05 7.63
CA ARG A 83 11.88 16.39 8.88
C ARG A 83 13.39 16.46 9.15
N GLN A 84 14.21 16.45 8.10
CA GLN A 84 15.66 16.62 8.21
C GLN A 84 16.07 18.06 8.53
N ASP A 85 15.27 19.04 8.12
CA ASP A 85 15.49 20.46 8.39
C ASP A 85 14.91 20.89 9.75
N LEU A 86 13.92 20.15 10.26
CA LEU A 86 13.22 20.43 11.50
C LEU A 86 13.97 19.96 12.75
N PRO A 87 13.95 20.76 13.84
CA PRO A 87 14.43 20.30 15.15
C PRO A 87 13.62 19.08 15.62
N PRO A 88 14.27 18.05 16.18
CA PRO A 88 13.57 16.87 16.71
C PRO A 88 12.71 17.18 17.96
N THR A 89 12.80 18.39 18.49
CA THR A 89 11.99 18.88 19.61
C THR A 89 10.60 19.37 19.20
N CYS A 90 10.37 19.56 17.90
CA CYS A 90 9.11 20.08 17.37
C CYS A 90 8.02 19.00 17.32
N GLU A 91 6.78 19.40 17.58
CA GLU A 91 5.62 18.49 17.56
C GLU A 91 5.37 17.97 16.15
N THR A 92 5.52 18.84 15.16
CA THR A 92 5.45 18.51 13.73
C THR A 92 6.40 17.37 13.39
N ALA A 93 7.65 17.42 13.87
CA ALA A 93 8.64 16.39 13.60
C ALA A 93 8.24 15.01 14.16
N ARG A 94 7.63 14.98 15.34
CA ARG A 94 7.13 13.73 15.96
C ARG A 94 5.92 13.17 15.22
N LEU A 95 5.01 14.03 14.76
CA LEU A 95 3.84 13.63 13.97
C LEU A 95 4.27 13.04 12.62
N ILE A 96 5.28 13.63 11.98
CA ILE A 96 5.88 13.10 10.74
C ILE A 96 6.52 11.73 11.00
N ASP A 97 7.34 11.58 12.05
CA ASP A 97 7.98 10.30 12.40
C ASP A 97 6.95 9.21 12.75
N SER A 98 5.81 9.60 13.30
CA SER A 98 4.73 8.67 13.70
C SER A 98 3.76 8.34 12.57
N GLY A 99 3.90 8.99 11.40
CA GLY A 99 2.99 8.81 10.27
C GLY A 99 1.57 9.33 10.54
N ALA A 100 1.44 10.43 11.27
CA ALA A 100 0.14 11.06 11.54
C ALA A 100 -0.53 11.61 10.27
N SER A 101 -1.82 11.92 10.37
CA SER A 101 -2.61 12.50 9.28
C SER A 101 -2.04 13.85 8.82
N LEU A 102 -2.27 14.20 7.55
CA LEU A 102 -1.86 15.50 7.00
C LEU A 102 -2.47 16.66 7.78
N GLU A 103 -3.74 16.54 8.17
CA GLU A 103 -4.44 17.51 9.04
C GLU A 103 -3.66 17.76 10.34
N ASP A 104 -3.33 16.71 11.10
CA ASP A 104 -2.58 16.81 12.37
C ASP A 104 -1.20 17.43 12.16
N ILE A 105 -0.46 16.99 11.13
CA ILE A 105 0.87 17.52 10.82
C ILE A 105 0.76 19.01 10.41
N SER A 106 -0.26 19.38 9.63
CA SER A 106 -0.48 20.76 9.17
C SER A 106 -0.85 21.69 10.32
N GLU A 107 -1.65 21.22 11.28
CA GLU A 107 -2.03 21.99 12.45
C GLU A 107 -0.83 22.25 13.36
N ALA A 108 -0.02 21.21 13.63
CA ALA A 108 1.21 21.35 14.39
C ALA A 108 2.20 22.29 13.68
N ALA A 109 2.35 22.14 12.36
CA ALA A 109 3.20 23.01 11.55
C ALA A 109 2.74 24.48 11.64
N GLN A 110 1.44 24.73 11.59
CA GLN A 110 0.89 26.08 11.72
C GLN A 110 1.12 26.65 13.14
N LYS A 111 0.91 25.85 14.19
CA LYS A 111 1.18 26.23 15.59
C LYS A 111 2.66 26.57 15.84
N GLU A 112 3.56 25.85 15.19
CA GLU A 112 5.01 26.05 15.31
C GLU A 112 5.56 27.13 14.36
N GLY A 113 4.72 27.77 13.55
CA GLY A 113 5.11 28.84 12.62
C GLY A 113 5.74 28.36 11.31
N LEU A 114 5.62 27.07 11.00
CA LEU A 114 6.07 26.44 9.76
C LEU A 114 5.03 26.65 8.64
N THR A 115 4.68 27.90 8.39
CA THR A 115 3.58 28.29 7.50
C THR A 115 3.72 27.71 6.09
N SER A 116 4.95 27.60 5.58
CA SER A 116 5.24 27.00 4.27
C SER A 116 4.93 25.50 4.22
N LEU A 117 5.23 24.76 5.29
CA LEU A 117 4.91 23.34 5.40
C LEU A 117 3.40 23.15 5.58
N ALA A 118 2.78 23.92 6.48
CA ALA A 118 1.35 23.86 6.74
C ALA A 118 0.52 24.14 5.47
N ALA A 119 0.87 25.18 4.71
CA ALA A 119 0.19 25.51 3.45
C ALA A 119 0.32 24.37 2.42
N MET A 120 1.53 23.83 2.25
CA MET A 120 1.77 22.74 1.31
C MET A 120 0.99 21.47 1.68
N LEU A 121 0.94 21.11 2.97
CA LEU A 121 0.21 19.93 3.43
C LEU A 121 -1.31 20.10 3.25
N PHE A 122 -1.83 21.29 3.53
CA PHE A 122 -3.23 21.62 3.33
C PHE A 122 -3.63 21.57 1.84
N GLU A 123 -2.77 22.07 0.94
CA GLU A 123 -2.98 21.96 -0.51
C GLU A 123 -2.97 20.49 -0.97
N ALA A 124 -2.02 19.70 -0.48
CA ALA A 124 -1.92 18.28 -0.80
C ALA A 124 -3.10 17.44 -0.25
N GLU A 125 -3.69 17.85 0.87
CA GLU A 125 -4.90 17.25 1.42
C GLU A 125 -6.13 17.59 0.57
N GLN A 126 -6.33 18.85 0.20
CA GLN A 126 -7.45 19.25 -0.65
C GLN A 126 -7.38 18.64 -2.05
N GLU A 127 -6.18 18.40 -2.58
CA GLU A 127 -6.01 17.71 -3.86
C GLU A 127 -6.35 16.21 -3.77
N GLN A 128 -6.25 15.61 -2.57
CA GLN A 128 -6.66 14.22 -2.30
C GLN A 128 -8.18 14.09 -2.05
N ASP A 129 -8.80 15.08 -1.41
CA ASP A 129 -10.24 15.06 -1.11
C ASP A 129 -11.12 15.41 -2.31
N LYS A 130 -10.55 16.00 -3.37
CA LYS A 130 -11.31 16.37 -4.55
C LYS A 130 -11.75 15.13 -5.34
N PRO A 131 -13.05 14.78 -5.39
CA PRO A 131 -13.52 13.70 -6.24
C PRO A 131 -13.29 14.10 -7.70
N ALA A 132 -12.57 13.26 -8.44
CA ALA A 132 -12.37 13.40 -9.89
C ALA A 132 -13.70 13.33 -10.65
#